data_AF-A0A383AJS6-F1
#
_entry.id   AF-A0A383AJS6-F1
#
_cell.length_a   1.000
_cell.length_b   1.000
_cell.length_c   1.000
_cell.angle_alpha   90.00
_cell.angle_beta   90.00
_cell.angle_gamma   90.00
#
_symmetry.space_group_name_H-M   'P 1'
#
loop_
_entity.id
_entity.type
_entity.pdbx_description
1 polymer ?
#
loop_
_entity_poly.entity_id
_entity_poly.type
_entity_poly.pdbx_seq_one_letter_code
_entity_poly.pdbx_strand_id
1 'polypeptide(L)'
;MDIGFKKLNPPQKSFQVYNYDDLINNIENAEVLVISGLWQNELIEKAKNLKYIQLTGVGYDGYDLDKLKKNNIKLCNAVGLNRIVVAEHTISLILALSRFLHIARDNQLKKFWAPFISDPLERQSEINGKTVVIFGLGDIGTTIAKFCKSFDMNVIGIKRNTNIQSDYTD
;
A
#
# COMPACT_ATOMS: atom_id res chain seq x y z
N MET A 1 14.98 9.46 17.27
CA MET A 1 15.44 10.26 16.11
C MET A 1 14.25 11.12 15.71
N ASP A 2 14.19 12.38 16.16
CA ASP A 2 13.03 13.28 16.00
C ASP A 2 13.19 14.03 14.66
N ILE A 3 12.81 13.39 13.55
CA ILE A 3 13.34 13.78 12.22
C ILE A 3 12.48 14.78 11.45
N GLY A 4 11.22 15.01 11.81
CA GLY A 4 10.27 15.71 10.91
C GLY A 4 9.40 16.77 11.55
N PHE A 5 8.48 16.37 12.43
CA PHE A 5 7.32 17.21 12.74
C PHE A 5 7.65 18.51 13.48
N LYS A 6 8.56 18.47 14.46
CA LYS A 6 9.00 19.68 15.17
C LYS A 6 9.73 20.68 14.27
N LYS A 7 10.42 20.21 13.23
CA LYS A 7 11.10 21.09 12.25
C LYS A 7 10.11 21.88 11.40
N LEU A 8 8.87 21.41 11.27
CA LEU A 8 7.82 22.13 10.55
C LEU A 8 7.26 23.31 11.35
N ASN A 9 7.67 23.47 12.61
CA ASN A 9 7.22 24.51 13.53
C ASN A 9 5.70 24.76 13.46
N PRO A 10 4.87 23.71 13.64
CA PRO A 10 3.43 23.85 13.51
C PRO A 10 2.91 24.81 14.59
N PRO A 11 1.96 25.70 14.25
CA PRO A 11 1.38 26.62 15.23
C PRO A 11 0.56 25.90 16.31
N GLN A 12 0.20 24.63 16.08
CA GLN A 12 -0.52 23.80 17.03
C GLN A 12 0.43 23.10 18.01
N LYS A 13 0.01 23.02 19.28
CA LYS A 13 0.68 22.18 20.28
C LYS A 13 0.67 20.73 19.81
N SER A 14 1.84 20.10 19.79
CA SER A 14 2.01 18.72 19.34
C SER A 14 3.08 17.99 20.15
N PHE A 15 2.96 16.68 20.17
CA PHE A 15 3.95 15.76 20.75
C PHE A 15 3.98 14.47 19.93
N GLN A 16 5.04 13.68 20.09
CA GLN A 16 5.21 12.40 19.39
C GLN A 16 5.40 11.29 20.42
N VAL A 17 4.87 10.11 20.10
CA VAL A 17 5.01 8.88 20.88
C VAL A 17 5.48 7.76 19.95
N TYR A 18 6.25 6.80 20.47
CA TYR A 18 6.85 5.74 19.65
C TYR A 18 6.54 4.32 20.14
N ASN A 19 5.85 4.18 21.27
CA ASN A 19 5.42 2.92 21.83
C ASN A 19 4.01 3.08 22.43
N TYR A 20 3.41 1.93 22.77
CA TYR A 20 2.05 1.89 23.27
C TYR A 20 1.89 2.55 24.65
N ASP A 21 2.87 2.37 25.54
CA ASP A 21 2.84 2.92 26.90
C ASP A 21 2.88 4.46 26.90
N ASP A 22 3.68 5.06 26.03
CA ASP A 22 3.70 6.50 25.83
C ASP A 22 2.39 6.98 25.22
N LEU A 23 1.82 6.25 24.26
CA LEU A 23 0.54 6.58 23.65
C LEU A 23 -0.57 6.60 24.69
N ILE A 24 -0.71 5.53 25.49
CA ILE A 24 -1.78 5.41 26.49
C ILE A 24 -1.66 6.47 27.60
N ASN A 25 -0.44 6.86 27.97
CA ASN A 25 -0.19 7.89 28.98
C ASN A 25 -0.46 9.32 28.47
N ASN A 26 -0.47 9.52 27.15
CA ASN A 26 -0.63 10.86 26.57
C ASN A 26 -1.92 11.06 25.75
N ILE A 27 -2.65 9.99 25.42
CA ILE A 27 -3.83 10.06 24.52
C ILE A 27 -4.95 10.97 25.04
N GLU A 28 -5.12 11.06 26.36
CA GLU A 28 -6.11 11.96 26.98
C GLU A 28 -5.82 13.44 26.67
N ASN A 29 -4.55 13.79 26.39
CA ASN A 29 -4.14 15.16 26.06
C ASN A 29 -4.29 15.51 24.57
N ALA A 30 -4.75 14.58 23.72
CA ALA A 30 -4.82 14.76 22.28
C ALA A 30 -6.28 14.91 21.79
N GLU A 31 -6.54 15.95 21.00
CA GLU A 31 -7.80 16.08 20.24
C GLU A 31 -7.72 15.44 18.85
N VAL A 32 -6.51 15.36 18.31
CA VAL A 32 -6.21 14.80 16.99
C VAL A 32 -5.07 13.80 17.13
N LEU A 33 -5.27 12.61 16.59
CA LEU A 33 -4.27 11.55 16.54
C LEU A 33 -3.90 11.26 15.08
N VAL A 34 -2.65 11.49 14.70
CA VAL A 34 -2.09 11.05 13.41
C VAL A 34 -1.27 9.80 13.67
N ILE A 35 -1.63 8.67 13.06
CA ILE A 35 -1.13 7.37 13.51
C ILE A 35 -0.85 6.37 12.37
N SER A 36 0.20 5.58 12.60
CA SER A 36 0.59 4.40 11.84
C SER A 36 0.89 3.26 12.82
N GLY A 37 -0.05 2.33 13.01
CA GLY A 37 0.08 1.25 14.01
C GLY A 37 -0.28 1.67 15.44
N LEU A 38 0.12 0.91 16.46
CA LEU A 38 -0.11 1.15 17.91
C LEU A 38 -1.57 1.27 18.41
N TRP A 39 -2.56 1.45 17.52
CA TRP A 39 -3.96 1.56 17.89
C TRP A 39 -4.51 0.26 18.50
N GLN A 40 -5.27 0.41 19.58
CA GLN A 40 -6.09 -0.63 20.21
C GLN A 40 -7.45 -0.01 20.57
N ASN A 41 -8.56 -0.70 20.33
CA ASN A 41 -9.91 -0.13 20.49
C ASN A 41 -10.26 0.17 21.97
N GLU A 42 -9.49 -0.36 22.91
CA GLU A 42 -9.53 -0.08 24.34
C GLU A 42 -9.08 1.36 24.64
N LEU A 43 -8.22 1.96 23.81
CA LEU A 43 -7.75 3.34 23.99
C LEU A 43 -8.90 4.37 23.92
N ILE A 44 -10.01 4.04 23.25
CA ILE A 44 -11.17 4.91 23.15
C ILE A 44 -11.68 5.33 24.53
N GLU A 45 -11.60 4.46 25.54
CA GLU A 45 -12.06 4.75 26.90
C GLU A 45 -11.16 5.76 27.63
N LYS A 46 -9.87 5.81 27.27
CA LYS A 46 -8.89 6.76 27.83
C LYS A 46 -8.80 8.06 27.03
N ALA A 47 -9.16 8.01 25.75
CA ALA A 47 -9.03 9.10 24.78
C ALA A 47 -10.17 10.14 24.91
N LYS A 48 -10.42 10.67 26.12
CA LYS A 48 -11.61 11.50 26.42
C LYS A 48 -11.75 12.77 25.59
N ASN A 49 -10.63 13.34 25.13
CA ASN A 49 -10.62 14.57 24.33
C ASN A 49 -10.48 14.31 22.82
N LEU A 50 -10.28 13.05 22.41
CA LEU A 50 -9.99 12.70 21.03
C LEU A 50 -11.24 12.91 20.17
N LYS A 51 -11.10 13.65 19.08
CA LYS A 51 -12.17 13.97 18.13
C LYS A 51 -11.89 13.43 16.73
N TYR A 52 -10.62 13.23 16.39
CA TYR A 52 -10.21 12.88 15.04
C TYR A 52 -8.99 11.95 15.04
N ILE A 53 -9.07 10.90 14.23
CA ILE A 53 -7.97 9.98 13.94
C ILE A 53 -7.67 10.08 12.44
N GLN A 54 -6.44 10.47 12.11
CA GLN A 54 -5.89 10.42 10.76
C GLN A 54 -4.95 9.22 10.63
N LEU A 55 -5.31 8.26 9.78
CA LEU A 55 -4.39 7.20 9.41
C LEU A 55 -3.40 7.72 8.36
N THR A 56 -2.15 7.30 8.48
CA THR A 56 -1.16 7.46 7.42
C THR A 56 -1.23 6.34 6.37
N GLY A 57 -2.12 5.36 6.57
CA GLY A 57 -2.37 4.23 5.68
C GLY A 57 -3.82 4.19 5.18
N VAL A 58 -4.09 3.24 4.27
CA VAL A 58 -5.41 3.01 3.68
C VAL A 58 -6.27 2.07 4.53
N GLY A 59 -5.67 1.00 5.05
CA GLY A 59 -6.37 -0.04 5.82
C GLY A 59 -6.88 0.49 7.15
N TYR A 60 -8.14 0.20 7.45
CA TYR A 60 -8.81 0.58 8.70
C TYR A 60 -9.56 -0.59 9.35
N ASP A 61 -9.33 -1.82 8.88
CA ASP A 61 -10.06 -3.02 9.30
C ASP A 61 -9.97 -3.31 10.81
N GLY A 62 -8.89 -2.86 11.46
CA GLY A 62 -8.68 -3.01 12.90
C GLY A 62 -9.43 -1.99 13.78
N TYR A 63 -10.11 -1.01 13.21
CA TYR A 63 -10.80 0.04 13.96
C TYR A 63 -12.28 -0.33 14.17
N ASP A 64 -12.72 -0.32 15.44
CA ASP A 64 -14.13 -0.46 15.79
C ASP A 64 -14.88 0.83 15.45
N LEU A 65 -15.42 0.89 14.24
CA LEU A 65 -16.12 2.06 13.71
C LEU A 65 -17.36 2.43 14.52
N ASP A 66 -18.04 1.45 15.11
CA ASP A 66 -19.22 1.69 15.94
C ASP A 66 -18.83 2.30 17.28
N LYS A 67 -17.77 1.80 17.92
CA LYS A 67 -17.24 2.37 19.17
C LYS A 67 -16.69 3.78 18.95
N LEU A 68 -15.99 4.03 17.84
CA LEU A 68 -15.54 5.38 17.46
C LEU A 68 -16.72 6.33 17.26
N LYS A 69 -17.74 5.89 16.51
CA LYS A 69 -18.94 6.69 16.23
C LYS A 69 -19.71 7.04 17.51
N LYS A 70 -19.89 6.07 18.42
CA LYS A 70 -20.54 6.30 19.73
C LYS A 70 -19.81 7.33 20.58
N ASN A 71 -18.49 7.43 20.44
CA ASN A 71 -17.65 8.40 21.16
C ASN A 71 -17.41 9.70 20.36
N ASN A 72 -18.14 9.93 19.26
CA ASN A 72 -17.99 11.10 18.38
C ASN A 72 -16.57 11.28 17.81
N ILE A 73 -15.83 10.19 17.62
CA ILE A 73 -14.49 10.19 17.04
C ILE A 73 -14.60 9.93 15.54
N LYS A 74 -14.11 10.87 14.74
CA LYS A 74 -14.03 10.72 13.28
C LYS A 74 -12.74 9.97 12.90
N LEU A 75 -12.85 9.01 12.00
CA LEU A 75 -11.72 8.31 11.40
C LEU A 75 -11.59 8.69 9.93
N CYS A 76 -10.39 9.04 9.51
CA CYS A 76 -10.05 9.28 8.12
C CYS A 76 -8.80 8.49 7.75
N ASN A 77 -8.78 7.94 6.55
CA ASN A 77 -7.65 7.19 6.01
C ASN A 77 -7.08 7.86 4.75
N ALA A 78 -6.01 7.28 4.23
CA ALA A 78 -5.25 7.84 3.11
C ALA A 78 -5.61 7.19 1.75
N VAL A 79 -6.89 6.87 1.52
CA VAL A 79 -7.36 6.24 0.27
C VAL A 79 -6.93 7.07 -0.94
N GLY A 80 -6.49 6.39 -2.01
CA GLY A 80 -6.12 7.01 -3.29
C GLY A 80 -4.66 7.48 -3.42
N LEU A 81 -3.91 7.59 -2.33
CA LEU A 81 -2.52 8.10 -2.38
C LEU A 81 -1.53 7.13 -3.04
N ASN A 82 -1.68 5.82 -2.80
CA ASN A 82 -0.64 4.85 -3.15
C ASN A 82 -0.87 4.14 -4.49
N ARG A 83 -1.84 4.57 -5.31
CA ARG A 83 -2.23 3.81 -6.50
C ARG A 83 -1.08 3.62 -7.51
N ILE A 84 -0.30 4.68 -7.75
CA ILE A 84 0.82 4.68 -8.70
C ILE A 84 1.96 3.83 -8.15
N VAL A 85 2.38 4.08 -6.90
CA VAL A 85 3.50 3.39 -6.27
C VAL A 85 3.27 1.88 -6.23
N VAL A 86 2.06 1.44 -5.86
CA VAL A 86 1.74 0.01 -5.85
C VAL A 86 1.73 -0.57 -7.27
N ALA A 87 1.13 0.13 -8.24
CA ALA A 87 1.10 -0.33 -9.62
C ALA A 87 2.50 -0.44 -10.24
N GLU A 88 3.37 0.56 -10.04
CA GLU A 88 4.77 0.53 -10.50
C GLU A 88 5.55 -0.62 -9.85
N HIS A 89 5.33 -0.85 -8.56
CA HIS A 89 5.95 -1.97 -7.87
C HIS A 89 5.47 -3.32 -8.43
N THR A 90 4.18 -3.48 -8.71
CA THR A 90 3.64 -4.68 -9.35
C THR A 90 4.28 -4.95 -10.71
N ILE A 91 4.38 -3.94 -11.58
CA ILE A 91 5.04 -4.08 -12.88
C ILE A 91 6.52 -4.41 -12.73
N SER A 92 7.20 -3.79 -11.76
CA SER A 92 8.60 -4.08 -11.46
C SER A 92 8.80 -5.56 -11.07
N LEU A 93 7.89 -6.12 -10.25
CA LEU A 93 7.93 -7.54 -9.88
C LEU A 93 7.64 -8.45 -11.07
N ILE A 94 6.67 -8.12 -11.91
CA ILE A 94 6.37 -8.86 -13.16
C ILE A 94 7.62 -8.91 -14.06
N LEU A 95 8.31 -7.80 -14.25
CA LEU A 95 9.55 -7.73 -15.04
C LEU A 95 10.69 -8.50 -14.36
N ALA A 96 10.86 -8.35 -13.05
CA ALA A 96 11.90 -9.03 -12.30
C ALA A 96 11.75 -10.56 -12.34
N LEU A 97 10.51 -11.05 -12.30
CA LEU A 97 10.18 -12.47 -12.39
C LEU A 97 10.21 -12.99 -13.84
N SER A 98 9.70 -12.26 -14.82
CA SER A 98 9.76 -12.71 -16.23
C SER A 98 11.20 -12.77 -16.77
N ARG A 99 12.07 -11.89 -16.28
CA ARG A 99 13.49 -11.79 -16.68
C ARG A 99 14.48 -12.44 -15.73
N PHE A 100 14.01 -13.11 -14.68
CA PHE A 100 14.83 -13.77 -13.66
C PHE A 100 15.94 -12.87 -13.10
N LEU A 101 15.64 -11.60 -12.83
CA LEU A 101 16.64 -10.62 -12.38
C LEU A 101 17.26 -11.00 -11.03
N HIS A 102 16.49 -11.65 -10.15
CA HIS A 102 16.97 -12.17 -8.88
C HIS A 102 18.04 -13.25 -9.07
N ILE A 103 17.86 -14.16 -10.03
CA ILE A 103 18.85 -15.19 -10.40
C ILE A 103 20.09 -14.54 -11.02
N ALA A 104 19.89 -13.57 -11.93
CA ALA A 104 21.00 -12.86 -12.56
C ALA A 104 21.89 -12.14 -11.53
N ARG A 105 21.28 -11.45 -10.54
CA ARG A 105 21.98 -10.85 -9.41
C ARG A 105 22.80 -11.88 -8.63
N ASP A 106 22.20 -13.02 -8.29
CA ASP A 106 22.85 -14.05 -7.47
C ASP A 106 24.00 -14.74 -8.24
N ASN A 107 23.84 -14.93 -9.54
CA ASN A 107 24.88 -15.44 -10.43
C ASN A 107 26.06 -14.47 -10.54
N GLN A 108 25.79 -13.17 -10.62
CA GLN A 108 26.84 -12.14 -10.62
C GLN A 108 27.70 -12.21 -9.35
N LEU A 109 27.08 -12.37 -8.17
CA LEU A 109 27.80 -12.51 -6.90
C LEU A 109 28.69 -13.77 -6.89
N LYS A 110 28.26 -14.84 -7.57
CA LYS A 110 29.01 -16.08 -7.75
C LYS A 110 30.04 -16.02 -8.88
N LYS A 111 30.15 -14.89 -9.59
CA LYS A 111 30.97 -14.74 -10.82
C LYS A 111 30.63 -15.78 -11.89
N PHE A 112 29.36 -16.18 -11.94
CA PHE A 112 28.86 -17.18 -12.88
C PHE A 112 28.13 -16.51 -14.03
N TRP A 113 28.55 -16.80 -15.26
CA TRP A 113 27.82 -16.40 -16.46
C TRP A 113 26.93 -17.56 -16.90
N ALA A 114 25.61 -17.37 -16.83
CA ALA A 114 24.66 -18.40 -17.21
C ALA A 114 24.80 -18.74 -18.71
N PRO A 115 24.88 -20.01 -19.09
CA PRO A 115 24.88 -20.41 -20.49
C PRO A 115 23.51 -20.16 -21.11
N PHE A 116 23.41 -20.34 -22.43
CA PHE A 116 22.12 -20.36 -23.11
C PHE A 116 21.25 -21.51 -22.56
N ILE A 117 20.01 -21.19 -22.16
CA ILE A 117 19.03 -22.16 -21.64
C ILE A 117 17.95 -22.36 -22.70
N SER A 118 17.84 -23.57 -23.23
CA SER A 118 16.85 -23.92 -24.25
C SER A 118 15.47 -24.22 -23.67
N ASP A 119 15.39 -24.70 -22.42
CA ASP A 119 14.13 -25.01 -21.75
C ASP A 119 13.31 -23.71 -21.52
N PRO A 120 12.10 -23.59 -22.12
CA PRO A 120 11.23 -22.44 -21.92
C PRO A 120 10.81 -22.18 -20.47
N LEU A 121 10.81 -23.20 -19.61
CA LEU A 121 10.44 -23.08 -18.19
C LEU A 121 11.58 -22.53 -17.34
N GLU A 122 12.82 -22.71 -17.80
CA GLU A 122 14.03 -22.31 -17.07
C GLU A 122 14.73 -21.07 -17.67
N ARG A 123 14.19 -20.51 -18.75
CA ARG A 123 14.73 -19.31 -19.41
C ARG A 123 13.87 -18.06 -19.18
N GLN A 124 14.48 -16.90 -19.36
CA GLN A 124 13.77 -15.63 -19.33
C GLN A 124 12.75 -15.56 -20.48
N SER A 125 11.63 -14.90 -20.21
CA SER A 125 10.61 -14.64 -21.22
C SER A 125 10.21 -13.17 -21.24
N GLU A 126 9.77 -12.72 -22.41
CA GLU A 126 9.16 -11.40 -22.56
C GLU A 126 7.71 -11.43 -22.08
N ILE A 127 7.19 -10.26 -21.70
CA ILE A 127 5.80 -10.10 -21.28
C ILE A 127 4.88 -9.62 -22.42
N ASN A 128 5.45 -9.15 -23.52
CA ASN A 128 4.72 -8.74 -24.72
C ASN A 128 3.82 -9.89 -25.23
N GLY A 129 2.57 -9.57 -25.55
CA GLY A 129 1.57 -10.53 -26.02
C GLY A 129 1.08 -11.54 -24.98
N LYS A 130 1.61 -11.53 -23.74
CA LYS A 130 1.13 -12.41 -22.67
C LYS A 130 -0.17 -11.90 -22.07
N THR A 131 -0.94 -12.82 -21.51
CA THR A 131 -2.18 -12.48 -20.78
C THR A 131 -1.89 -12.27 -19.30
N VAL A 132 -2.39 -11.16 -18.75
CA VAL A 132 -2.44 -10.90 -17.31
C VAL A 132 -3.90 -10.89 -16.85
N VAL A 133 -4.16 -11.51 -15.71
CA VAL A 133 -5.46 -11.46 -15.04
C VAL A 133 -5.32 -10.62 -13.77
N ILE A 134 -6.10 -9.54 -13.69
CA ILE A 134 -6.12 -8.61 -12.57
C ILE A 134 -7.36 -8.89 -11.74
N PHE A 135 -7.17 -9.57 -10.61
CA PHE A 135 -8.25 -9.83 -9.67
C PHE A 135 -8.46 -8.62 -8.75
N GLY A 136 -9.48 -7.81 -9.03
CA GLY A 136 -9.76 -6.56 -8.31
C GLY A 136 -9.44 -5.32 -9.11
N LEU A 137 -10.37 -4.92 -9.99
CA LEU A 137 -10.23 -3.73 -10.84
C LEU A 137 -10.72 -2.44 -10.15
N GLY A 138 -10.08 -2.07 -9.04
CA GLY A 138 -10.22 -0.75 -8.40
C GLY A 138 -9.18 0.25 -8.90
N ASP A 139 -8.89 1.32 -8.14
CA ASP A 139 -7.91 2.35 -8.55
C ASP A 139 -6.52 1.77 -8.88
N ILE A 140 -6.02 0.87 -8.03
CA ILE A 140 -4.72 0.20 -8.23
C ILE A 140 -4.81 -0.74 -9.45
N GLY A 141 -5.80 -1.64 -9.47
CA GLY A 141 -5.95 -2.63 -10.55
C GLY A 141 -6.11 -1.99 -11.93
N THR A 142 -6.84 -0.87 -12.02
CA THR A 142 -7.01 -0.11 -13.27
C THR A 142 -5.70 0.55 -13.70
N THR A 143 -4.90 1.05 -12.75
CA THR A 143 -3.57 1.59 -13.04
C THR A 143 -2.61 0.50 -13.54
N ILE A 144 -2.64 -0.69 -12.91
CA ILE A 144 -1.88 -1.85 -13.37
C ILE A 144 -2.31 -2.25 -14.79
N ALA A 145 -3.62 -2.31 -15.05
CA ALA A 145 -4.18 -2.63 -16.37
C ALA A 145 -3.63 -1.69 -17.45
N LYS A 146 -3.64 -0.38 -17.17
CA LYS A 146 -3.05 0.64 -18.05
C LYS A 146 -1.58 0.38 -18.32
N PHE A 147 -0.78 0.07 -17.31
CA PHE A 147 0.64 -0.22 -17.51
C PHE A 147 0.85 -1.50 -18.30
N CYS A 148 0.11 -2.58 -18.03
CA CYS A 148 0.19 -3.83 -18.79
C CYS A 148 -0.16 -3.62 -20.27
N LYS A 149 -1.16 -2.78 -20.58
CA LYS A 149 -1.48 -2.39 -21.96
C LYS A 149 -0.30 -1.70 -22.66
N SER A 150 0.46 -0.86 -21.96
CA SER A 150 1.67 -0.23 -22.51
C SER A 150 2.81 -1.21 -22.82
N PHE A 151 2.75 -2.46 -22.33
CA PHE A 151 3.66 -3.55 -22.68
C PHE A 151 3.06 -4.52 -23.72
N ASP A 152 1.96 -4.14 -24.37
CA ASP A 152 1.19 -4.95 -25.32
C ASP A 152 0.74 -6.30 -24.73
N MET A 153 0.38 -6.32 -23.45
CA MET A 153 -0.23 -7.48 -22.82
C MET A 153 -1.72 -7.55 -23.12
N ASN A 154 -2.28 -8.76 -23.13
CA ASN A 154 -3.72 -8.97 -23.05
C ASN A 154 -4.15 -8.86 -21.58
N VAL A 155 -5.15 -8.04 -21.25
CA VAL A 155 -5.49 -7.68 -19.87
C VAL A 155 -6.92 -8.06 -19.55
N ILE A 156 -7.09 -9.03 -18.64
CA ILE A 156 -8.40 -9.44 -18.15
C ILE A 156 -8.60 -8.87 -16.74
N GLY A 157 -9.64 -8.04 -16.56
CA GLY A 157 -9.99 -7.47 -15.26
C GLY A 157 -11.17 -8.18 -14.61
N ILE A 158 -11.03 -8.58 -13.34
CA ILE A 158 -12.13 -9.17 -12.55
C ILE A 158 -12.60 -8.18 -11.50
N LYS A 159 -13.91 -7.90 -11.45
CA LYS A 159 -14.53 -7.05 -10.43
C LYS A 159 -16.00 -7.41 -10.18
N ARG A 160 -16.50 -7.07 -9.00
CA ARG A 160 -17.88 -7.40 -8.57
C ARG A 160 -18.96 -6.65 -9.36
N ASN A 161 -18.76 -5.35 -9.60
CA ASN A 161 -19.71 -4.51 -10.33
C ASN A 161 -19.10 -4.12 -11.68
N THR A 162 -19.65 -4.66 -12.77
CA THR A 162 -19.17 -4.52 -14.14
C THR A 162 -19.77 -3.33 -14.90
N ASN A 163 -20.66 -2.54 -14.28
CA ASN A 163 -21.36 -1.44 -14.95
C ASN A 163 -20.43 -0.32 -15.44
N ILE A 164 -19.24 -0.19 -14.84
CA ILE A 164 -18.20 0.73 -15.29
C ILE A 164 -17.12 -0.09 -15.99
N GLN A 165 -16.97 0.02 -17.29
CA GLN A 165 -15.88 -0.66 -18.00
C GLN A 165 -14.58 0.13 -17.83
N SER A 166 -13.45 -0.57 -17.96
CA SER A 166 -12.12 0.03 -17.98
C SER A 166 -11.64 0.05 -19.43
N ASP A 167 -11.11 1.18 -19.88
CA ASP A 167 -10.50 1.31 -21.22
C ASP A 167 -9.21 0.48 -21.38
N TYR A 168 -8.75 -0.14 -20.28
CA TYR A 168 -7.48 -0.87 -20.22
C TYR A 168 -7.64 -2.38 -20.05
N THR A 169 -8.83 -2.92 -20.31
CA THR A 169 -9.11 -4.37 -20.28
C THR A 169 -9.62 -4.84 -21.63
N ASP A 170 -9.34 -6.09 -21.97
CA ASP A 170 -9.84 -6.83 -23.14
C ASP A 170 -11.16 -7.56 -22.86
#